data_AF-A0A536BDL4-F1
#
_entry.id   AF-A0A536BDL4-F1
#
_cell.length_a   1.000
_cell.length_b   1.000
_cell.length_c   1.000
_cell.angle_alpha   90.00
_cell.angle_beta   90.00
_cell.angle_gamma   90.00
#
_symmetry.space_group_name_H-M   'P 1'
#
loop_
_entity.id
_entity.type
_entity.pdbx_description
1 polymer ?
#
loop_
_entity_poly.entity_id
_entity_poly.type
_entity_poly.pdbx_seq_one_letter_code
_entity_poly.pdbx_strand_id
1 'polypeptide(L)'
;MAEVERSTSAPLHTEFSFALPRGYVDEAGTVHREGVMRLATARDEILPQRDPRVRENEAYLTVLLLSRVVTRLGTVPQVTSGTIEGLFASDLAFLQDLYRRINQEGHTQAAVTCPDCKHQFTVDMAGGRLG
;
A
#
# COMPACT_ATOMS: atom_id res chain seq x y z
N MET A 1 1.51 10.91 43.03
CA MET A 1 1.06 9.80 42.16
C MET A 1 0.54 10.47 40.90
N ALA A 2 1.30 10.44 39.81
CA ALA A 2 0.94 11.13 38.56
C ALA A 2 0.06 10.20 37.71
N GLU A 3 -1.10 10.71 37.33
CA GLU A 3 -2.12 10.02 36.53
C GLU A 3 -1.61 9.91 35.09
N VAL A 4 -1.45 8.68 34.61
CA VAL A 4 -1.07 8.43 33.21
C VAL A 4 -2.30 8.67 32.35
N GLU A 5 -2.38 9.84 31.73
CA GLU A 5 -3.36 10.15 30.70
C GLU A 5 -3.24 9.11 29.57
N ARG A 6 -4.22 8.22 29.47
CA ARG A 6 -4.34 7.29 28.34
C ARG A 6 -4.75 8.11 27.13
N SER A 7 -3.78 8.45 26.30
CA SER A 7 -4.02 9.00 24.96
C SER A 7 -4.83 7.98 24.16
N THR A 8 -6.10 8.29 23.88
CA THR A 8 -6.97 7.45 23.05
C THR A 8 -6.46 7.48 21.62
N SER A 9 -5.66 6.47 21.27
CA SER A 9 -5.18 6.26 19.89
C SER A 9 -6.38 6.18 18.94
N ALA A 10 -6.38 7.03 17.91
CA ALA A 10 -7.27 6.86 16.77
C ALA A 10 -7.14 5.42 16.21
N PRO A 11 -8.21 4.85 15.64
CA PRO A 11 -8.16 3.51 15.07
C PRO A 11 -7.09 3.45 13.97
N LEU A 12 -6.25 2.42 14.01
CA LEU A 12 -5.20 2.19 13.01
C LEU A 12 -5.85 1.95 11.65
N HIS A 13 -5.50 2.76 10.66
CA HIS A 13 -5.91 2.53 9.28
C HIS A 13 -4.91 1.58 8.62
N THR A 14 -5.36 0.35 8.35
CA THR A 14 -4.50 -0.73 7.88
C THR A 14 -4.74 -1.14 6.43
N GLU A 15 -5.72 -0.53 5.75
CA GLU A 15 -6.16 -0.88 4.39
C GLU A 15 -6.33 0.37 3.54
N PHE A 16 -5.80 0.35 2.33
CA PHE A 16 -5.71 1.48 1.42
C PHE A 16 -6.29 1.09 0.07
N SER A 17 -7.37 1.76 -0.32
CA SER A 17 -7.95 1.59 -1.65
C SER A 17 -7.07 2.23 -2.71
N PHE A 18 -6.98 1.61 -3.89
CA PHE A 18 -6.28 2.14 -5.04
C PHE A 18 -7.03 1.88 -6.35
N ALA A 19 -6.64 2.59 -7.40
CA ALA A 19 -7.10 2.33 -8.77
C ALA A 19 -5.89 2.24 -9.70
N LEU A 20 -5.78 1.13 -10.42
CA LEU A 20 -4.71 0.91 -11.39
C LEU A 20 -4.83 1.85 -12.60
N PRO A 21 -3.73 2.53 -13.00
CA PRO A 21 -3.68 3.36 -14.19
C PRO A 21 -4.24 2.70 -15.47
N ARG A 22 -3.95 1.42 -15.73
CA ARG A 22 -4.53 0.69 -16.87
C ARG A 22 -5.47 -0.43 -16.43
N GLY A 23 -5.03 -1.24 -15.48
CA GLY A 23 -5.80 -2.36 -14.93
C GLY A 23 -5.19 -3.72 -15.24
N TYR A 24 -5.57 -4.71 -14.45
CA TYR A 24 -5.26 -6.12 -14.69
C TYR A 24 -6.31 -6.72 -15.63
N VAL A 25 -5.89 -7.40 -16.68
CA VAL A 25 -6.78 -8.15 -17.57
C VAL A 25 -6.72 -9.61 -17.18
N ASP A 26 -7.84 -10.19 -16.77
CA ASP A 26 -7.90 -11.61 -16.43
C ASP A 26 -8.04 -12.51 -17.66
N GLU A 27 -8.06 -13.82 -17.43
CA GLU A 27 -8.20 -14.83 -18.50
C GLU A 27 -9.53 -14.73 -19.26
N ALA A 28 -10.57 -14.15 -18.64
CA ALA A 28 -11.86 -13.91 -19.27
C ALA A 28 -11.91 -12.58 -20.05
N GLY A 29 -10.81 -11.82 -20.06
CA GLY A 29 -10.74 -10.50 -20.70
C GLY A 29 -11.37 -9.38 -19.87
N THR A 30 -11.73 -9.64 -18.61
CA THR A 30 -12.29 -8.61 -17.71
C THR A 30 -11.18 -7.73 -17.17
N VAL A 31 -11.40 -6.42 -17.18
CA VAL A 31 -10.44 -5.42 -16.69
C VAL A 31 -10.74 -5.06 -15.24
N HIS A 32 -9.79 -5.34 -14.35
CA HIS A 32 -9.85 -5.03 -12.92
C HIS A 32 -8.95 -3.84 -12.60
N ARG A 33 -9.54 -2.74 -12.13
CA ARG A 33 -8.78 -1.51 -11.82
C ARG A 33 -8.77 -1.19 -10.34
N GLU A 34 -9.88 -1.38 -9.66
CA GLU A 34 -10.01 -1.03 -8.24
C GLU A 34 -9.45 -2.15 -7.36
N GLY A 35 -8.73 -1.80 -6.32
CA GLY A 35 -8.16 -2.77 -5.40
C GLY A 35 -7.94 -2.22 -4.00
N VAL A 36 -7.48 -3.10 -3.11
CA VAL A 36 -7.13 -2.77 -1.72
C VAL A 36 -5.77 -3.35 -1.41
N MET A 37 -4.91 -2.54 -0.81
CA MET A 37 -3.63 -2.92 -0.25
C MET A 37 -3.67 -2.75 1.27
N ARG A 38 -3.22 -3.76 2.02
CA ARG A 38 -3.05 -3.64 3.47
C ARG A 38 -1.62 -3.25 3.84
N LEU A 39 -1.43 -2.76 5.06
CA LEU A 39 -0.09 -2.65 5.64
C LEU A 39 0.61 -4.01 5.64
N ALA A 40 1.88 -3.99 5.27
CA ALA A 40 2.75 -5.14 5.35
C ALA A 40 3.02 -5.48 6.81
N THR A 41 3.00 -6.78 7.12
CA THR A 41 3.47 -7.28 8.41
C THR A 41 4.94 -7.64 8.30
N ALA A 42 5.64 -7.76 9.43
CA ALA A 42 7.01 -8.29 9.45
C ALA A 42 7.12 -9.66 8.77
N ARG A 43 6.06 -10.47 8.84
CA ARG A 43 5.99 -11.77 8.15
C ARG A 43 6.01 -11.62 6.63
N ASP A 44 5.35 -10.59 6.11
CA ASP A 44 5.33 -10.31 4.67
C ASP A 44 6.71 -9.87 4.18
N GLU A 45 7.49 -9.17 5.00
CA GLU A 45 8.85 -8.71 4.66
C GLU A 45 9.91 -9.82 4.73
N ILE A 46 9.80 -10.72 5.70
CA ILE A 46 10.85 -11.70 5.99
C ILE A 46 10.69 -12.97 5.14
N LEU A 47 9.46 -13.47 4.97
CA LEU A 47 9.25 -14.76 4.31
C LEU A 47 9.68 -14.79 2.84
N PRO A 48 9.39 -13.78 1.99
CA PRO A 48 9.78 -13.78 0.59
C PRO A 48 11.29 -13.84 0.34
N GLN A 49 12.11 -13.30 1.25
CA GLN A 49 13.57 -13.32 1.11
C GLN A 49 14.17 -14.74 1.10
N ARG A 50 13.40 -15.74 1.55
CA ARG A 50 13.81 -17.15 1.57
C ARG A 50 13.40 -17.89 0.29
N ASP A 51 12.59 -17.28 -0.59
CA ASP A 51 12.13 -17.91 -1.83
C ASP A 51 13.32 -18.08 -2.81
N PRO A 52 13.56 -19.27 -3.38
CA PRO A 52 14.64 -19.49 -4.34
C PRO A 52 14.63 -18.51 -5.52
N ARG A 53 13.45 -18.12 -6.00
CA ARG A 53 13.30 -17.17 -7.13
C ARG A 53 13.84 -15.79 -6.79
N VAL A 54 13.73 -15.37 -5.52
CA VAL A 54 14.28 -14.09 -5.04
C VAL A 54 15.80 -14.16 -4.95
N ARG A 55 16.37 -15.32 -4.58
CA ARG A 55 17.83 -15.51 -4.53
C ARG A 55 18.45 -15.48 -5.92
N GLU A 56 17.73 -15.99 -6.92
CA GLU A 56 18.13 -15.94 -8.33
C GLU A 56 17.90 -14.56 -8.95
N ASN A 57 16.82 -13.89 -8.57
CA ASN A 57 16.47 -12.56 -9.06
C ASN A 57 15.80 -11.73 -7.96
N GLU A 58 16.56 -10.80 -7.39
CA GLU A 58 16.08 -9.92 -6.31
C GLU A 58 14.87 -9.09 -6.72
N ALA A 59 14.71 -8.76 -8.01
CA ALA A 59 13.55 -8.03 -8.52
C ALA A 59 12.22 -8.79 -8.32
N TYR A 60 12.27 -10.12 -8.16
CA TYR A 60 11.08 -10.93 -7.89
C TYR A 60 10.51 -10.72 -6.48
N LEU A 61 11.30 -10.14 -5.57
CA LEU A 61 10.86 -9.80 -4.21
C LEU A 61 9.62 -8.89 -4.25
N THR A 62 9.60 -7.89 -5.13
CA THR A 62 8.48 -6.96 -5.30
C THR A 62 7.19 -7.69 -5.63
N VAL A 63 7.24 -8.68 -6.52
CA VAL A 63 6.07 -9.48 -6.93
C VAL A 63 5.50 -10.25 -5.73
N LEU A 64 6.38 -10.89 -4.95
CA LEU A 64 5.97 -11.65 -3.77
C LEU A 64 5.43 -10.76 -2.65
N LEU A 65 6.00 -9.59 -2.44
CA LEU A 65 5.48 -8.62 -1.46
C LEU A 65 4.09 -8.14 -1.87
N LEU A 66 3.95 -7.66 -3.11
CA LEU A 66 2.67 -7.13 -3.62
C LEU A 66 1.57 -8.18 -3.60
N SER A 67 1.86 -9.43 -4.00
CA SER A 67 0.85 -10.51 -3.96
C SER A 67 0.37 -10.87 -2.55
N ARG A 68 1.13 -10.51 -1.50
CA ARG A 68 0.75 -10.74 -0.09
C ARG A 68 -0.07 -9.60 0.50
N VAL A 69 0.19 -8.37 0.04
CA VAL A 69 -0.42 -7.17 0.63
C VAL A 69 -1.60 -6.64 -0.16
N VAL A 70 -1.73 -6.97 -1.45
CA VAL A 70 -2.93 -6.66 -2.21
C VAL A 70 -4.00 -7.70 -1.88
N THR A 71 -5.00 -7.30 -1.11
CA THR A 71 -6.05 -8.18 -0.58
C THR A 71 -7.26 -8.29 -1.50
N ARG A 72 -7.46 -7.31 -2.38
CA ARG A 72 -8.54 -7.30 -3.37
C ARG A 72 -8.07 -6.62 -4.66
N LEU A 73 -8.50 -7.15 -5.79
CA LEU A 73 -8.36 -6.52 -7.10
C LEU A 73 -9.60 -6.86 -7.94
N GLY A 74 -10.51 -5.91 -8.08
CA GLY A 74 -11.79 -6.09 -8.75
C GLY A 74 -12.55 -7.32 -8.21
N THR A 75 -12.92 -8.22 -9.11
CA THR A 75 -13.58 -9.49 -8.79
C THR A 75 -12.64 -10.69 -8.87
N VAL A 76 -11.32 -10.47 -8.90
CA VAL A 76 -10.34 -11.55 -8.88
C VAL A 76 -10.50 -12.34 -7.57
N PRO A 77 -10.75 -13.67 -7.62
CA PRO A 77 -11.04 -14.46 -6.41
C PRO A 77 -9.91 -14.47 -5.39
N GLN A 78 -8.67 -14.48 -5.88
CA GLN A 78 -7.47 -14.44 -5.07
C GLN A 78 -6.33 -13.78 -5.84
N VAL A 79 -5.69 -12.80 -5.21
CA VAL A 79 -4.47 -12.19 -5.76
C VAL A 79 -3.29 -13.12 -5.49
N THR A 80 -2.60 -13.52 -6.56
CA THR A 80 -1.44 -14.42 -6.51
C THR A 80 -0.21 -13.74 -7.12
N SER A 81 0.96 -14.38 -7.04
CA SER A 81 2.14 -13.86 -7.76
C SER A 81 1.88 -13.78 -9.28
N GLY A 82 1.16 -14.74 -9.85
CA GLY A 82 0.76 -14.72 -11.26
C GLY A 82 -0.16 -13.54 -11.61
N THR A 83 -1.04 -13.14 -10.69
CA THR A 83 -1.87 -11.93 -10.87
C THR A 83 -1.00 -10.68 -10.98
N ILE A 84 0.02 -10.55 -10.12
CA ILE A 84 0.94 -9.41 -10.11
C ILE A 84 1.88 -9.44 -11.32
N GLU A 85 2.34 -10.62 -11.74
CA GLU A 85 3.14 -10.81 -12.96
C GLU A 85 2.37 -10.44 -14.23
N GLY A 86 1.05 -10.66 -14.24
CA GLY A 86 0.18 -10.30 -15.35
C GLY A 86 -0.17 -8.81 -15.46
N LEU A 87 0.33 -7.97 -14.56
CA LEU A 87 0.11 -6.52 -14.63
C LEU A 87 0.93 -5.90 -15.75
N PHE A 88 0.42 -4.80 -16.32
CA PHE A 88 1.27 -3.93 -17.13
C PHE A 88 2.39 -3.35 -16.28
N ALA A 89 3.56 -3.13 -16.88
CA ALA A 89 4.72 -2.56 -16.19
C ALA A 89 4.40 -1.23 -15.47
N SER A 90 3.52 -0.40 -16.03
CA SER A 90 3.06 0.85 -15.40
C SER A 90 2.22 0.62 -14.14
N ASP A 91 1.40 -0.42 -14.13
CA ASP A 91 0.56 -0.77 -12.98
C ASP A 91 1.39 -1.43 -11.87
N LEU A 92 2.37 -2.27 -12.25
CA LEU A 92 3.33 -2.82 -11.29
C LEU A 92 4.14 -1.70 -10.61
N ALA A 93 4.65 -0.75 -11.39
CA ALA A 93 5.37 0.41 -10.85
C ALA A 93 4.48 1.26 -9.93
N PHE A 94 3.23 1.48 -10.31
CA PHE A 94 2.25 2.18 -9.46
C PHE A 94 2.06 1.48 -8.11
N LEU A 95 1.87 0.15 -8.10
CA LEU A 95 1.70 -0.60 -6.85
C LEU A 95 2.98 -0.62 -6.00
N GLN A 96 4.14 -0.72 -6.63
CA GLN A 96 5.43 -0.63 -5.92
C GLN A 96 5.62 0.73 -5.24
N ASP A 97 5.23 1.82 -5.92
CA ASP A 97 5.29 3.16 -5.35
C ASP A 97 4.29 3.33 -4.20
N LEU A 98 3.06 2.82 -4.35
CA LEU A 98 2.07 2.82 -3.28
C LEU A 98 2.56 2.05 -2.05
N TYR A 99 3.12 0.86 -2.27
CA TYR A 99 3.68 0.02 -1.19
C TYR A 99 4.73 0.77 -0.36
N ARG A 100 5.67 1.44 -1.05
CA ARG A 100 6.73 2.21 -0.41
C ARG A 100 6.15 3.34 0.44
N ARG A 101 5.20 4.11 -0.11
CA ARG A 101 4.55 5.22 0.60
C ARG A 101 3.85 4.76 1.86
N ILE A 102 3.12 3.65 1.83
CA ILE A 102 2.32 3.22 2.98
C ILE A 102 3.13 2.49 4.06
N ASN A 103 4.19 1.76 3.68
CA ASN A 103 4.94 0.90 4.60
C ASN A 103 6.29 1.47 5.05
N GLN A 104 6.91 2.37 4.28
CA GLN A 104 8.28 2.85 4.54
C GLN A 104 8.34 4.33 4.90
N GLU A 105 7.45 5.16 4.34
CA GLU A 105 7.48 6.61 4.56
C GLU A 105 6.75 7.05 5.84
N GLY A 106 6.20 6.10 6.61
CA GLY A 106 5.57 6.34 7.91
C GLY A 106 4.29 7.17 7.78
N HIS A 107 3.13 6.56 8.01
CA HIS A 107 1.87 7.31 8.16
C HIS A 107 1.86 8.09 9.49
N THR A 108 2.63 9.17 9.54
CA THR A 108 2.43 10.25 10.50
C THR A 108 2.05 11.58 9.86
N GLN A 109 2.09 11.71 8.52
CA GLN A 109 1.38 12.74 7.74
C GLN A 109 1.71 12.54 6.25
N ALA A 110 0.79 11.98 5.48
CA ALA A 110 0.91 11.98 4.02
C ALA A 110 0.34 13.30 3.49
N ALA A 111 1.20 14.27 3.22
CA ALA A 111 0.82 15.50 2.52
C ALA A 111 0.40 15.14 1.09
N VAL A 112 -0.89 15.28 0.80
CA VAL A 112 -1.43 15.15 -0.57
C VAL A 112 -1.62 16.56 -1.13
N THR A 113 -0.80 16.95 -2.09
CA THR A 113 -1.03 18.19 -2.85
C THR A 113 -2.03 17.88 -3.96
N CYS A 114 -3.26 18.39 -3.82
CA CYS A 114 -4.26 18.33 -4.89
C CYS A 114 -3.78 19.17 -6.08
N PRO A 115 -3.70 18.62 -7.30
CA PRO A 115 -3.14 19.33 -8.45
C PRO A 115 -4.04 20.45 -9.00
N ASP A 116 -5.23 20.67 -8.45
CA ASP A 116 -6.22 21.58 -9.05
C ASP A 116 -6.18 23.02 -8.51
N CYS A 117 -5.61 23.27 -7.33
CA CYS A 117 -5.74 24.60 -6.69
C CYS A 117 -4.48 25.19 -6.05
N LYS A 118 -3.31 24.55 -6.18
CA LYS A 118 -1.99 25.04 -5.69
C LYS A 118 -2.03 25.68 -4.29
N HIS A 119 -2.79 25.12 -3.35
CA HIS A 119 -2.74 25.54 -1.95
C HIS A 119 -2.02 24.47 -1.12
N GLN A 120 -0.89 24.85 -0.52
CA GLN A 120 -0.26 24.05 0.53
C GLN A 120 -0.93 24.41 1.86
N PHE A 121 -1.46 23.41 2.56
CA PHE A 121 -1.82 23.58 3.96
C PHE A 121 -1.24 22.43 4.77
N THR A 122 -0.57 22.78 5.86
CA THR A 122 -0.22 21.88 6.95
C THR A 122 -1.34 21.97 7.97
N VAL A 123 -2.12 20.90 8.09
CA VAL A 123 -3.09 20.76 9.17
C VAL A 123 -2.38 20.02 10.30
N ASP A 124 -1.86 20.80 11.24
CA ASP A 124 -1.41 20.31 12.53
C ASP A 124 -2.62 20.26 13.46
N MET A 125 -3.11 19.05 13.74
CA MET A 125 -4.18 18.82 14.72
C MET A 125 -3.60 18.29 16.04
N ALA A 126 -2.50 18.89 16.53
CA ALA A 126 -2.13 18.80 17.93
C ALA A 126 -2.50 20.14 18.61
N GLY A 127 -3.70 20.18 19.20
CA GLY A 127 -4.14 21.35 19.98
C GLY A 127 -3.29 21.57 21.23
N GLY A 128 -2.71 22.76 21.34
CA GLY A 128 -2.12 23.29 22.58
C GLY A 128 -2.36 24.80 22.67
N ARG A 129 -3.19 25.20 23.64
CA ARG A 129 -3.69 26.57 23.90
C ARG A 129 -2.64 27.52 24.50
N LEU A 130 -2.79 28.80 24.13
CA LEU A 130 -2.52 30.05 24.86
C LEU A 130 -1.10 30.34 25.38
N GLY A 131 -0.49 31.35 24.77
CA GLY A 131 0.02 32.53 25.46
C GLY A 131 -0.69 33.76 24.89
#